data_AF-A0A7V8YK44-F1
#
_entry.id   AF-A0A7V8YK44-F1
#
_cell.length_a   1.000
_cell.length_b   1.000
_cell.length_c   1.000
_cell.angle_alpha   90.00
_cell.angle_beta   90.00
_cell.angle_gamma   90.00
#
_symmetry.space_group_name_H-M   'P 1'
#
loop_
_entity.id
_entity.type
_entity.pdbx_description
1 polymer ?
#
loop_
_entity_poly.entity_id
_entity_poly.type
_entity_poly.pdbx_seq_one_letter_code
_entity_poly.pdbx_strand_id
1 'polypeptide(L)'
;MTVTDGRPEPTPAPAAPSPGAAASELALIDEYWRAANYLSVGQIYLMDNPLLAEPLRPGHVKPRLLGHWGTAPGLNLLYAHLNRVIKARDLNAMYVTGPGHGGPGIVANAYLEGTYTEVYPRIGRDADGMRRLFRQFSFPGGIPSHVAPETPGSIHEGGELGYALVHAYGAAFDNPDLLVACVIGDGEAETGPLAASWHSNKFLDPVHDGVVLPILHLNGYKIANPTVLARMSHAELESLFVGYGYK
;
A
#
# COMPACT_ATOMS: atom_id res chain seq x y z
N MET A 1 -41.90 11.10 -36.84
CA MET A 1 -41.01 11.58 -35.76
C MET A 1 -41.65 11.20 -34.44
N THR A 2 -41.39 9.99 -33.97
CA THR A 2 -41.83 9.48 -32.67
C THR A 2 -40.68 9.71 -31.68
N VAL A 3 -40.91 10.58 -30.71
CA VAL A 3 -39.99 10.82 -29.60
C VAL A 3 -40.03 9.59 -28.69
N THR A 4 -38.96 8.81 -28.68
CA THR A 4 -38.77 7.72 -27.72
C THR A 4 -38.32 8.31 -26.38
N ASP A 5 -39.12 8.06 -25.36
CA ASP A 5 -38.89 8.44 -23.97
C ASP A 5 -37.67 7.67 -23.43
N GLY A 6 -36.50 8.31 -23.46
CA GLY A 6 -35.22 7.74 -23.04
C GLY A 6 -35.07 7.71 -21.52
N ARG A 7 -35.85 6.87 -20.85
CA ARG A 7 -35.59 6.57 -19.43
C ARG A 7 -34.32 5.73 -19.34
N PRO A 8 -33.31 6.14 -18.55
CA PRO A 8 -32.15 5.29 -18.27
C PRO A 8 -32.62 4.01 -17.57
N GLU A 9 -32.06 2.87 -17.97
CA GLU A 9 -32.30 1.59 -17.30
C GLU A 9 -31.90 1.70 -15.82
N PRO A 10 -32.64 1.05 -14.91
CA PRO A 10 -32.31 1.06 -13.50
C PRO A 10 -30.92 0.46 -13.31
N THR A 11 -30.05 1.21 -12.64
CA THR A 11 -28.73 0.75 -12.18
C THR A 11 -28.89 -0.60 -11.48
N PRO A 12 -28.10 -1.64 -11.84
CA PRO A 12 -28.19 -2.93 -11.18
C PRO A 12 -27.98 -2.75 -9.67
N ALA A 13 -28.83 -3.40 -8.89
CA ALA A 13 -28.75 -3.36 -7.44
C ALA A 13 -27.33 -3.74 -6.98
N PRO A 14 -26.80 -3.11 -5.91
CA PRO A 14 -25.47 -3.45 -5.41
C PRO A 14 -25.40 -4.96 -5.13
N ALA A 15 -24.36 -5.60 -5.65
CA ALA A 15 -24.11 -7.02 -5.42
C ALA A 15 -24.18 -7.30 -3.92
N ALA A 16 -24.87 -8.38 -3.54
CA ALA A 16 -24.97 -8.81 -2.15
C ALA A 16 -23.57 -8.83 -1.50
N PRO A 17 -23.44 -8.40 -0.23
CA PRO A 17 -22.14 -8.38 0.44
C PRO A 17 -21.52 -9.77 0.32
N SER A 18 -20.33 -9.84 -0.28
CA SER A 18 -19.54 -11.07 -0.35
C SER A 18 -19.51 -11.68 1.06
N PRO A 19 -19.72 -13.00 1.22
CA PRO A 19 -19.59 -13.63 2.52
C PRO A 19 -18.24 -13.21 3.12
N GLY A 20 -18.25 -12.90 4.42
CA GLY A 20 -17.03 -12.59 5.16
C GLY A 20 -15.98 -13.67 4.93
N ALA A 21 -14.70 -13.32 5.07
CA ALA A 21 -13.61 -14.26 4.83
C ALA A 21 -13.83 -15.55 5.62
N ALA A 22 -13.74 -16.69 4.94
CA ALA A 22 -13.73 -17.98 5.64
C ALA A 22 -12.52 -18.04 6.58
N ALA A 23 -12.61 -18.80 7.68
CA ALA A 23 -11.52 -18.90 8.64
C ALA A 23 -10.20 -19.37 8.00
N SER A 24 -10.26 -20.27 7.01
CA SER A 24 -9.10 -20.71 6.22
C SER A 24 -8.49 -19.60 5.37
N GLU A 25 -9.30 -18.69 4.85
CA GLU A 25 -8.82 -17.53 4.07
C GLU A 25 -8.13 -16.51 4.98
N LEU A 26 -8.68 -16.25 6.17
CA LEU A 26 -8.04 -15.39 7.17
C LEU A 26 -6.69 -15.95 7.63
N ALA A 27 -6.57 -17.27 7.77
CA ALA A 27 -5.28 -17.90 8.10
C ALA A 27 -4.22 -17.66 7.01
N LEU A 28 -4.61 -17.77 5.73
CA LEU A 28 -3.70 -17.48 4.60
C LEU A 28 -3.28 -16.00 4.56
N ILE A 29 -4.19 -15.08 4.87
CA ILE A 29 -3.88 -13.65 4.97
C ILE A 29 -2.86 -13.41 6.09
N ASP A 30 -3.06 -14.02 7.26
CA ASP A 30 -2.12 -13.93 8.40
C ASP A 30 -0.74 -14.49 8.05
N GLU A 31 -0.67 -15.67 7.41
CA GLU A 31 0.58 -16.27 6.97
C GLU A 31 1.33 -15.37 5.99
N TYR A 32 0.63 -14.83 4.99
CA TYR A 32 1.21 -13.89 4.04
C TYR A 32 1.69 -12.61 4.73
N TRP A 33 0.89 -12.04 5.62
CA TRP A 33 1.24 -10.83 6.38
C TRP A 33 2.49 -11.04 7.23
N ARG A 34 2.59 -12.17 7.93
CA ARG A 34 3.78 -12.55 8.72
C ARG A 34 5.00 -12.77 7.85
N ALA A 35 4.85 -13.41 6.68
CA ALA A 35 5.95 -13.59 5.73
C ALA A 35 6.46 -12.23 5.20
N ALA A 36 5.56 -11.32 4.81
CA ALA A 36 5.92 -9.97 4.38
C ALA A 36 6.64 -9.21 5.50
N ASN A 37 6.12 -9.25 6.72
CA ASN A 37 6.76 -8.63 7.89
C ASN A 37 8.16 -9.19 8.16
N TYR A 38 8.33 -10.51 8.08
CA TYR A 38 9.62 -11.16 8.24
C TYR A 38 10.63 -10.68 7.19
N LEU A 39 10.22 -10.63 5.92
CA LEU A 39 11.05 -10.12 4.83
C LEU A 39 11.38 -8.64 5.00
N SER A 40 10.45 -7.82 5.49
CA SER A 40 10.70 -6.39 5.77
C SER A 40 11.75 -6.22 6.88
N VAL A 41 11.66 -7.00 7.97
CA VAL A 41 12.68 -7.02 9.02
C VAL A 41 14.02 -7.50 8.47
N GLY A 42 14.02 -8.60 7.70
CA GLY A 42 15.24 -9.12 7.07
C GLY A 42 15.96 -8.08 6.22
N GLN A 43 15.22 -7.31 5.43
CA GLN A 43 15.76 -6.19 4.64
C GLN A 43 16.39 -5.10 5.51
N ILE A 44 15.82 -4.74 6.66
CA ILE A 44 16.36 -3.68 7.51
C ILE A 44 17.61 -4.15 8.27
N TYR A 45 17.61 -5.39 8.76
CA TYR A 45 18.58 -5.84 9.76
C TYR A 45 19.64 -6.81 9.22
N LEU A 46 19.33 -7.67 8.26
CA LEU A 46 20.19 -8.81 7.91
C LEU A 46 20.96 -8.58 6.61
N MET A 47 22.21 -9.05 6.58
CA MET A 47 23.03 -9.18 5.37
C MET A 47 23.40 -10.63 5.06
N ASP A 48 23.13 -11.56 5.98
CA ASP A 48 23.29 -13.00 5.80
C ASP A 48 22.31 -13.80 6.69
N ASN A 49 22.29 -15.13 6.55
CA ASN A 49 21.44 -16.06 7.31
C ASN A 49 19.94 -15.68 7.27
N PRO A 50 19.34 -15.53 6.07
CA PRO A 50 18.00 -14.95 5.92
C PRO A 50 16.89 -15.82 6.50
N LEU A 51 17.11 -17.11 6.69
CA LEU A 51 16.15 -18.06 7.25
C LEU A 51 16.46 -18.47 8.71
N LEU A 52 17.48 -17.86 9.33
CA LEU A 52 17.96 -18.22 10.66
C LEU A 52 18.25 -19.73 10.81
N ALA A 53 18.80 -20.34 9.76
CA ALA A 53 19.13 -21.77 9.73
C ALA A 53 20.25 -22.14 10.71
N GLU A 54 21.06 -21.16 11.11
CA GLU A 54 21.99 -21.24 12.23
C GLU A 54 21.72 -20.12 13.25
N PRO A 55 22.19 -20.24 14.51
CA PRO A 55 22.05 -19.18 15.52
C PRO A 55 22.56 -17.83 15.01
N LEU A 56 21.81 -16.76 15.28
CA LEU A 56 22.15 -15.42 14.82
C LEU A 56 23.48 -14.95 15.45
N ARG A 57 24.37 -14.39 14.61
CA ARG A 57 25.67 -13.84 15.00
C ARG A 57 25.76 -12.38 14.57
N PRO A 58 26.57 -11.53 15.24
CA PRO A 58 26.76 -10.13 14.84
C PRO A 58 27.12 -9.96 13.36
N GLY A 59 27.89 -10.88 12.77
CA GLY A 59 28.27 -10.83 11.35
C GLY A 59 27.11 -11.02 10.36
N HIS A 60 25.94 -11.51 10.80
CA HIS A 60 24.74 -11.60 9.95
C HIS A 60 23.96 -10.29 9.91
N VAL A 61 24.20 -9.39 10.87
CA VAL A 61 23.48 -8.12 11.01
C VAL A 61 24.24 -7.02 10.26
N LYS A 62 23.50 -6.13 9.59
CA LYS A 62 24.10 -4.98 8.90
C LYS A 62 24.83 -4.08 9.90
N PRO A 63 26.05 -3.59 9.57
CA PRO A 63 26.79 -2.69 10.43
C PRO A 63 26.12 -1.30 10.55
N ARG A 64 25.26 -0.95 9.60
CA ARG A 64 24.42 0.25 9.63
C ARG A 64 22.97 -0.16 9.39
N LEU A 65 22.12 0.11 10.36
CA LEU A 65 20.68 -0.17 10.27
C LEU A 65 19.99 1.02 9.62
N LEU A 66 19.50 0.83 8.41
CA LEU A 66 18.83 1.86 7.61
C LEU A 66 17.50 1.29 7.10
N GLY A 67 16.44 2.10 7.20
CA GLY A 67 15.08 1.72 6.85
C GLY A 67 14.08 2.07 7.93
N HIS A 68 12.80 1.95 7.61
CA HIS A 68 11.72 2.29 8.53
C HIS A 68 10.84 1.07 8.77
N TRP A 69 10.64 0.75 10.05
CA TRP A 69 9.73 -0.31 10.47
C TRP A 69 8.32 0.19 10.74
N GLY A 70 8.16 1.40 11.31
CA GLY A 70 6.91 1.84 11.94
C GLY A 70 5.65 1.72 11.08
N THR A 71 5.74 2.00 9.78
CA THR A 71 4.59 1.88 8.85
C THR A 71 4.48 0.51 8.16
N ALA A 72 5.59 -0.24 8.05
CA ALA A 72 5.68 -1.41 7.18
C ALA A 72 4.65 -2.52 7.51
N PRO A 73 4.40 -2.89 8.79
CA PRO A 73 3.38 -3.89 9.11
C PRO A 73 1.97 -3.49 8.71
N GLY A 74 1.62 -2.21 8.85
CA GLY A 74 0.31 -1.69 8.43
C GLY A 74 0.15 -1.78 6.91
N LEU A 75 1.19 -1.36 6.18
CA LEU A 75 1.22 -1.50 4.72
C LEU A 75 1.11 -2.96 4.28
N ASN A 76 1.85 -3.87 4.91
CA ASN A 76 1.81 -5.30 4.59
C ASN A 76 0.42 -5.90 4.85
N LEU A 77 -0.27 -5.47 5.92
CA LEU A 77 -1.63 -5.91 6.21
C LEU A 77 -2.61 -5.46 5.12
N LEU A 78 -2.56 -4.16 4.77
CA LEU A 78 -3.41 -3.59 3.73
C LEU A 78 -3.16 -4.27 2.37
N TYR A 79 -1.89 -4.51 2.03
CA TYR A 79 -1.51 -5.21 0.80
C TYR A 79 -2.07 -6.64 0.77
N ALA A 80 -1.93 -7.41 1.86
CA ALA A 80 -2.45 -8.77 1.95
C ALA A 80 -3.98 -8.81 1.75
N HIS A 81 -4.70 -7.89 2.38
CA HIS A 81 -6.15 -7.75 2.22
C HIS A 81 -6.54 -7.28 0.81
N LEU A 82 -5.78 -6.37 0.21
CA LEU A 82 -6.03 -5.92 -1.16
C LEU A 82 -5.82 -7.07 -2.16
N ASN A 83 -4.73 -7.83 -2.05
CA ASN A 83 -4.48 -9.03 -2.85
C ASN A 83 -5.63 -10.03 -2.77
N ARG A 84 -6.19 -10.21 -1.57
CA ARG A 84 -7.36 -11.06 -1.37
C ARG A 84 -8.57 -10.55 -2.16
N VAL A 85 -8.88 -9.25 -2.08
CA VAL A 85 -10.04 -8.69 -2.80
C VAL A 85 -9.81 -8.68 -4.31
N ILE A 86 -8.59 -8.37 -4.78
CA ILE A 86 -8.20 -8.46 -6.20
C ILE A 86 -8.48 -9.86 -6.72
N LYS A 87 -7.98 -10.90 -6.04
CA LYS A 87 -8.19 -12.30 -6.47
C LYS A 87 -9.65 -12.74 -6.40
N ALA A 88 -10.38 -12.30 -5.38
CA ALA A 88 -11.77 -12.72 -5.17
C ALA A 88 -12.74 -12.08 -6.17
N ARG A 89 -12.40 -10.93 -6.74
CA ARG A 89 -13.28 -10.12 -7.58
C ARG A 89 -12.72 -9.79 -8.96
N ASP A 90 -11.54 -10.31 -9.30
CA ASP A 90 -10.84 -10.03 -10.55
C ASP A 90 -10.67 -8.52 -10.81
N LEU A 91 -10.24 -7.77 -9.79
CA LEU A 91 -10.13 -6.31 -9.88
C LEU A 91 -8.87 -5.89 -10.62
N ASN A 92 -9.03 -4.96 -11.57
CA ASN A 92 -7.93 -4.12 -12.02
C ASN A 92 -7.65 -3.07 -10.94
N ALA A 93 -6.60 -3.29 -10.14
CA ALA A 93 -6.29 -2.43 -9.02
C ALA A 93 -4.81 -2.05 -8.96
N MET A 94 -4.53 -0.85 -8.45
CA MET A 94 -3.19 -0.37 -8.17
C MET A 94 -3.09 0.15 -6.73
N TYR A 95 -1.86 0.19 -6.21
CA TYR A 95 -1.57 0.57 -4.83
C TYR A 95 -0.65 1.80 -4.78
N VAL A 96 -1.17 2.92 -4.27
CA VAL A 96 -0.39 4.15 -4.05
C VAL A 96 0.02 4.19 -2.57
N THR A 97 1.34 4.24 -2.32
CA THR A 97 1.90 4.21 -0.96
C THR A 97 2.35 5.60 -0.53
N GLY A 98 1.47 6.35 0.11
CA GLY A 98 1.81 7.66 0.68
C GLY A 98 2.95 7.63 1.71
N PRO A 99 2.94 6.76 2.74
CA PRO A 99 4.09 6.58 3.63
C PRO A 99 5.18 5.74 2.95
N GLY A 100 5.76 6.27 1.86
CA GLY A 100 6.69 5.59 0.97
C GLY A 100 8.02 5.22 1.61
N HIS A 101 8.35 5.80 2.76
CA HIS A 101 9.45 5.34 3.62
C HIS A 101 9.28 3.89 4.12
N GLY A 102 8.07 3.32 3.96
CA GLY A 102 7.73 1.90 4.11
C GLY A 102 8.16 0.98 2.96
N GLY A 103 9.14 1.39 2.16
CA GLY A 103 9.75 0.61 1.07
C GLY A 103 9.98 -0.88 1.34
N PRO A 104 10.53 -1.33 2.49
CA PRO A 104 10.79 -2.76 2.70
C PRO A 104 9.50 -3.59 2.80
N GLY A 105 8.36 -2.99 3.11
CA GLY A 105 7.05 -3.62 3.03
C GLY A 105 6.64 -3.89 1.58
N ILE A 106 6.70 -2.87 0.72
CA ILE A 106 6.29 -3.00 -0.68
C ILE A 106 7.22 -3.92 -1.47
N VAL A 107 8.53 -3.82 -1.25
CA VAL A 107 9.51 -4.75 -1.85
C VAL A 107 9.26 -6.19 -1.40
N ALA A 108 8.92 -6.42 -0.12
CA ALA A 108 8.58 -7.76 0.37
C ALA A 108 7.34 -8.33 -0.34
N ASN A 109 6.31 -7.50 -0.56
CA ASN A 109 5.11 -7.91 -1.29
C ASN A 109 5.41 -8.26 -2.75
N ALA A 110 6.10 -7.38 -3.47
CA ALA A 110 6.51 -7.62 -4.86
C ALA A 110 7.37 -8.90 -5.01
N TYR A 111 8.17 -9.23 -4.00
CA TYR A 111 8.96 -10.48 -3.95
C TYR A 111 8.09 -11.72 -3.70
N LEU A 112 7.12 -11.63 -2.79
CA LEU A 112 6.23 -12.76 -2.46
C LEU A 112 5.31 -13.13 -3.63
N GLU A 113 4.81 -12.15 -4.38
CA GLU A 113 3.99 -12.38 -5.56
C GLU A 113 4.80 -12.86 -6.77
N GLY A 114 6.11 -12.59 -6.81
CA GLY A 114 7.04 -13.09 -7.82
C GLY A 114 7.51 -12.03 -8.82
N THR A 115 6.78 -10.91 -8.97
CA THR A 115 7.09 -9.81 -9.88
C THR A 115 8.52 -9.28 -9.68
N TYR A 116 8.99 -9.21 -8.43
CA TYR A 116 10.36 -8.75 -8.15
C TYR A 116 11.41 -9.66 -8.78
N THR A 117 11.21 -10.98 -8.79
CA THR A 117 12.10 -11.94 -9.43
C THR A 117 11.99 -11.88 -10.95
N GLU A 118 10.81 -11.63 -11.50
CA GLU A 118 10.62 -11.44 -12.95
C GLU A 118 11.40 -10.23 -13.47
N VAL A 119 11.34 -9.11 -12.75
CA VAL A 119 12.08 -7.87 -13.08
C VAL A 119 13.57 -7.98 -12.74
N TYR A 120 13.91 -8.65 -11.62
CA TYR A 120 15.27 -8.84 -11.15
C TYR A 120 15.63 -10.32 -10.97
N PRO A 121 15.94 -11.06 -12.07
CA PRO A 121 16.17 -12.51 -12.03
C PRO A 121 17.27 -13.00 -11.07
N ARG A 122 18.22 -12.11 -10.73
CA ARG A 122 19.28 -12.39 -9.74
C ARG A 122 18.77 -12.52 -8.29
N ILE A 123 17.53 -12.11 -8.03
CA ILE A 123 16.85 -12.18 -6.74
C ILE A 123 15.80 -13.29 -6.84
N GLY A 124 16.27 -14.54 -6.83
CA GLY A 124 15.44 -15.74 -6.96
C GLY A 124 14.55 -15.99 -5.74
N ARG A 125 13.56 -16.88 -5.86
CA ARG A 125 12.65 -17.28 -4.77
C ARG A 125 13.22 -18.44 -3.95
N ASP A 126 14.47 -18.32 -3.54
CA ASP A 126 15.21 -19.29 -2.75
C ASP A 126 16.01 -18.61 -1.62
N ALA A 127 16.77 -19.39 -0.85
CA ALA A 127 17.54 -18.87 0.27
C ALA A 127 18.65 -17.88 -0.16
N ASP A 128 19.30 -18.08 -1.31
CA ASP A 128 20.33 -17.14 -1.78
C ASP A 128 19.71 -15.86 -2.33
N GLY A 129 18.59 -15.97 -3.05
CA GLY A 129 17.82 -14.81 -3.51
C GLY A 129 17.28 -13.99 -2.34
N MET A 130 16.74 -14.62 -1.30
CA MET A 130 16.32 -13.93 -0.08
C MET A 130 17.50 -13.26 0.64
N ARG A 131 18.68 -13.91 0.69
CA ARG A 131 19.90 -13.31 1.24
C ARG A 131 20.30 -12.05 0.47
N ARG A 132 20.24 -12.09 -0.87
CA ARG A 132 20.51 -10.93 -1.74
C ARG A 132 19.49 -9.83 -1.55
N LEU A 133 18.20 -10.18 -1.48
CA LEU A 133 17.08 -9.26 -1.22
C LEU A 133 17.33 -8.49 0.10
N PHE A 134 17.70 -9.20 1.17
CA PHE A 134 17.95 -8.58 2.47
C PHE A 134 19.18 -7.67 2.41
N ARG A 135 20.29 -8.18 1.86
CA ARG A 135 21.55 -7.45 1.82
C ARG A 135 21.48 -6.18 0.99
N GLN A 136 20.77 -6.17 -0.14
CA GLN A 136 20.75 -5.02 -1.06
C GLN A 136 19.94 -3.82 -0.54
N PHE A 137 18.98 -4.04 0.36
CA PHE A 137 18.12 -2.95 0.84
C PHE A 137 18.93 -1.89 1.61
N SER A 138 18.85 -0.62 1.18
CA SER A 138 19.57 0.51 1.80
C SER A 138 21.08 0.26 2.00
N PHE A 139 21.70 -0.44 1.05
CA PHE A 139 23.12 -0.81 1.09
C PHE A 139 23.87 -0.14 -0.06
N PRO A 140 25.17 0.17 0.07
CA PRO A 140 25.95 0.71 -1.05
C PRO A 140 25.86 -0.18 -2.31
N GLY A 141 25.42 0.42 -3.42
CA GLY A 141 25.19 -0.30 -4.69
C GLY A 141 23.93 -1.19 -4.70
N GLY A 142 23.08 -1.08 -3.69
CA GLY A 142 21.80 -1.76 -3.59
C GLY A 142 20.62 -0.87 -3.96
N ILE A 143 19.48 -1.07 -3.29
CA ILE A 143 18.20 -0.40 -3.59
C ILE A 143 17.86 0.68 -2.55
N PRO A 144 17.06 1.71 -2.90
CA PRO A 144 16.59 2.75 -1.98
C PRO A 144 15.79 2.23 -0.78
N SER A 145 15.63 3.10 0.21
CA SER A 145 14.80 2.83 1.40
C SER A 145 13.30 3.08 1.19
N HIS A 146 12.95 3.84 0.14
CA HIS A 146 11.58 4.23 -0.20
C HIS A 146 10.97 3.31 -1.25
N VAL A 147 9.69 3.49 -1.58
CA VAL A 147 9.00 2.82 -2.69
C VAL A 147 9.44 3.42 -4.04
N ALA A 148 10.75 3.48 -4.27
CA ALA A 148 11.36 4.15 -5.41
C ALA A 148 10.89 3.58 -6.77
N PRO A 149 11.14 4.27 -7.90
CA PRO A 149 10.70 3.83 -9.23
C PRO A 149 11.21 2.44 -9.66
N GLU A 150 12.28 1.95 -9.05
CA GLU A 150 12.79 0.58 -9.24
C GLU A 150 11.97 -0.49 -8.50
N THR A 151 11.01 -0.12 -7.66
CA THR A 151 10.09 -1.08 -7.03
C THR A 151 8.97 -1.40 -8.02
N PRO A 152 8.82 -2.66 -8.46
CA PRO A 152 7.72 -3.04 -9.35
C PRO A 152 6.36 -2.65 -8.76
N GLY A 153 5.51 -2.05 -9.60
CA GLY A 153 4.21 -1.52 -9.21
C GLY A 153 4.21 -0.09 -8.64
N SER A 154 5.38 0.53 -8.42
CA SER A 154 5.44 1.92 -7.93
C SER A 154 5.22 2.95 -9.04
N ILE A 155 4.30 3.88 -8.80
CA ILE A 155 4.18 5.15 -9.54
C ILE A 155 4.36 6.38 -8.62
N HIS A 156 4.58 6.15 -7.33
CA HIS A 156 4.62 7.16 -6.29
C HIS A 156 5.61 6.72 -5.23
N GLU A 157 6.73 7.44 -5.13
CA GLU A 157 7.82 7.08 -4.21
C GLU A 157 7.48 7.33 -2.74
N GLY A 158 6.67 8.36 -2.45
CA GLY A 158 6.27 8.72 -1.09
C GLY A 158 7.44 9.14 -0.18
N GLY A 159 8.49 9.73 -0.78
CA GLY A 159 9.59 10.36 -0.05
C GLY A 159 9.22 11.75 0.43
N GLU A 160 8.91 12.65 -0.50
CA GLU A 160 8.23 13.91 -0.17
C GLU A 160 6.73 13.64 0.00
N LEU A 161 6.29 13.70 1.26
CA LEU A 161 4.92 13.42 1.67
C LEU A 161 3.94 14.50 1.19
N GLY A 162 2.73 14.10 0.80
CA GLY A 162 1.60 15.01 0.57
C GLY A 162 0.88 14.80 -0.77
N TYR A 163 1.47 14.02 -1.68
CA TYR A 163 0.98 13.88 -3.06
C TYR A 163 0.27 12.56 -3.33
N ALA A 164 0.13 11.67 -2.34
CA ALA A 164 -0.43 10.33 -2.55
C ALA A 164 -1.83 10.40 -3.17
N LEU A 165 -2.72 11.20 -2.60
CA LEU A 165 -4.10 11.25 -3.04
C LEU A 165 -4.26 11.96 -4.39
N VAL A 166 -3.52 13.05 -4.66
CA VAL A 166 -3.59 13.69 -5.99
C VAL A 166 -3.04 12.79 -7.10
N HIS A 167 -1.96 12.02 -6.85
CA HIS A 167 -1.49 11.02 -7.80
C HIS A 167 -2.51 9.89 -7.98
N ALA A 168 -3.20 9.48 -6.92
CA ALA A 168 -4.23 8.46 -7.01
C ALA A 168 -5.42 8.88 -7.88
N TYR A 169 -5.92 10.10 -7.70
CA TYR A 169 -6.97 10.66 -8.57
C TYR A 169 -6.49 10.84 -10.01
N GLY A 170 -5.27 11.33 -10.20
CA GLY A 170 -4.66 11.44 -11.53
C GLY A 170 -4.58 10.11 -12.27
N ALA A 171 -4.29 9.00 -11.56
CA ALA A 171 -4.26 7.67 -12.15
C ALA A 171 -5.67 7.11 -12.47
N ALA A 172 -6.69 7.53 -11.73
CA ALA A 172 -8.08 7.10 -11.94
C ALA A 172 -8.76 7.83 -13.11
N PHE A 173 -8.36 9.06 -13.44
CA PHE A 173 -8.97 9.80 -14.55
C PHE A 173 -8.84 9.06 -15.89
N ASP A 174 -9.91 9.10 -16.68
CA ASP A 174 -10.04 8.41 -17.98
C ASP A 174 -9.79 6.88 -17.92
N ASN A 175 -9.95 6.26 -16.74
CA ASN A 175 -9.64 4.86 -16.51
C ASN A 175 -10.77 4.14 -15.73
N PRO A 176 -11.95 3.92 -16.34
CA PRO A 176 -13.19 3.57 -15.64
C PRO A 176 -13.15 2.23 -14.88
N ASP A 177 -12.27 1.32 -15.28
CA ASP A 177 -12.14 -0.01 -14.67
C ASP A 177 -11.10 -0.07 -13.54
N LEU A 178 -10.35 1.01 -13.30
CA LEU A 178 -9.24 1.02 -12.36
C LEU A 178 -9.69 1.38 -10.93
N LEU A 179 -9.35 0.51 -9.97
CA LEU A 179 -9.38 0.83 -8.55
C LEU A 179 -7.99 1.30 -8.09
N VAL A 180 -7.90 2.50 -7.53
CA VAL A 180 -6.68 3.03 -6.92
C VAL A 180 -6.79 2.98 -5.40
N ALA A 181 -6.18 1.98 -4.78
CA ALA A 181 -6.05 1.91 -3.32
C ALA A 181 -4.92 2.86 -2.87
N CYS A 182 -5.29 3.97 -2.23
CA CYS A 182 -4.35 5.02 -1.84
C CYS A 182 -4.17 5.04 -0.33
N VAL A 183 -3.02 4.55 0.15
CA VAL A 183 -2.70 4.56 1.58
C VAL A 183 -2.04 5.88 1.94
N ILE A 184 -2.61 6.55 2.93
CA ILE A 184 -2.25 7.89 3.34
C ILE A 184 -1.72 7.84 4.77
N GLY A 185 -0.50 8.32 4.99
CA GLY A 185 0.01 8.45 6.36
C GLY A 185 -0.82 9.47 7.13
N ASP A 186 -1.17 9.20 8.39
CA ASP A 186 -1.81 10.21 9.25
C ASP A 186 -0.91 11.42 9.52
N GLY A 187 0.41 11.25 9.51
CA GLY A 187 1.37 12.35 9.48
C GLY A 187 1.45 13.08 8.13
N GLU A 188 1.28 12.35 7.02
CA GLU A 188 1.17 12.94 5.68
C GLU A 188 -0.08 13.82 5.59
N ALA A 189 -1.18 13.41 6.23
CA ALA A 189 -2.47 14.10 6.24
C ALA A 189 -2.44 15.50 6.86
N GLU A 190 -1.35 15.85 7.56
CA GLU A 190 -1.12 17.18 8.10
C GLU A 190 -0.48 18.14 7.08
N THR A 191 -0.04 17.64 5.91
CA THR A 191 0.53 18.48 4.85
C THR A 191 -0.56 19.24 4.10
N GLY A 192 -0.24 20.46 3.66
CA GLY A 192 -1.16 21.29 2.86
C GLY A 192 -1.62 20.62 1.56
N PRO A 193 -0.71 20.05 0.74
CA PRO A 193 -1.09 19.34 -0.47
C PRO A 193 -2.10 18.21 -0.21
N LEU A 194 -1.87 17.38 0.81
CA LEU A 194 -2.79 16.28 1.07
C LEU A 194 -4.14 16.77 1.61
N ALA A 195 -4.14 17.76 2.52
CA ALA A 195 -5.36 18.34 3.04
C ALA A 195 -6.28 18.89 1.93
N ALA A 196 -5.71 19.54 0.92
CA ALA A 196 -6.46 20.04 -0.23
C ALA A 196 -6.89 18.91 -1.19
N SER A 197 -6.07 17.87 -1.33
CA SER A 197 -6.32 16.77 -2.28
C SER A 197 -7.58 15.95 -1.98
N TRP A 198 -8.11 15.98 -0.75
CA TRP A 198 -9.40 15.36 -0.41
C TRP A 198 -10.57 15.89 -1.24
N HIS A 199 -10.46 17.11 -1.79
CA HIS A 199 -11.45 17.70 -2.69
C HIS A 199 -11.44 17.08 -4.10
N SER A 200 -10.47 16.25 -4.45
CA SER A 200 -10.33 15.68 -5.79
C SER A 200 -11.56 14.86 -6.23
N ASN A 201 -12.31 14.27 -5.28
CA ASN A 201 -13.57 13.58 -5.55
C ASN A 201 -14.62 14.45 -6.27
N LYS A 202 -14.55 15.78 -6.16
CA LYS A 202 -15.50 16.72 -6.80
C LYS A 202 -15.24 16.89 -8.30
N PHE A 203 -14.11 16.41 -8.79
CA PHE A 203 -13.71 16.50 -10.20
C PHE A 203 -13.80 15.16 -10.93
N LEU A 204 -14.05 14.07 -10.19
CA LEU A 204 -14.14 12.72 -10.72
C LEU A 204 -15.56 12.44 -11.23
N ASP A 205 -15.68 11.96 -12.47
CA ASP A 205 -16.91 11.46 -13.06
C ASP A 205 -16.93 9.91 -13.00
N PRO A 206 -17.77 9.29 -12.15
CA PRO A 206 -17.78 7.85 -11.97
C PRO A 206 -18.23 7.05 -13.22
N VAL A 207 -18.69 7.71 -14.28
CA VAL A 207 -19.01 7.07 -15.56
C VAL A 207 -17.77 6.89 -16.44
N HIS A 208 -16.82 7.83 -16.37
CA HIS A 208 -15.68 7.89 -17.28
C HIS A 208 -14.33 7.62 -16.57
N ASP A 209 -14.30 7.80 -15.27
CA ASP A 209 -13.12 7.67 -14.42
C ASP A 209 -13.21 6.43 -13.52
N GLY A 210 -12.05 5.97 -13.07
CA GLY A 210 -11.92 4.90 -12.10
C GLY A 210 -12.34 5.32 -10.69
N VAL A 211 -12.02 4.48 -9.72
CA VAL A 211 -12.39 4.71 -8.31
C VAL A 211 -11.14 4.83 -7.46
N VAL A 212 -11.05 5.90 -6.68
CA VAL A 212 -10.03 6.02 -5.64
C VAL A 212 -10.60 5.51 -4.32
N LEU A 213 -9.89 4.60 -3.66
CA LEU A 213 -10.15 4.13 -2.30
C LEU A 213 -9.09 4.70 -1.36
N PRO A 214 -9.34 5.85 -0.69
CA PRO A 214 -8.42 6.39 0.29
C PRO A 214 -8.44 5.55 1.57
N ILE A 215 -7.25 5.22 2.08
CA ILE A 215 -7.06 4.46 3.31
C ILE A 215 -6.20 5.31 4.24
N LEU A 216 -6.82 5.96 5.22
CA LEU A 216 -6.09 6.69 6.25
C LEU A 216 -5.37 5.70 7.17
N HIS A 217 -4.05 5.60 7.04
CA HIS A 217 -3.19 4.79 7.89
C HIS A 217 -2.98 5.49 9.24
N LEU A 218 -4.04 5.45 10.06
CA LEU A 218 -4.15 6.09 11.37
C LEU A 218 -3.40 5.31 12.46
N ASN A 219 -2.08 5.20 12.32
CA ASN A 219 -1.22 4.46 13.25
C ASN A 219 -0.86 5.25 14.53
N GLY A 220 -1.23 6.54 14.58
CA GLY A 220 -1.18 7.38 15.77
C GLY A 220 0.01 8.32 15.85
N TYR A 221 1.03 8.14 15.00
CA TYR A 221 2.33 8.78 15.17
C TYR A 221 3.02 9.10 13.84
N LYS A 222 3.75 10.22 13.87
CA LYS A 222 4.83 10.55 12.93
C LYS A 222 6.17 10.40 13.64
N ILE A 223 7.27 10.86 13.02
CA ILE A 223 8.66 10.60 13.46
C ILE A 223 8.86 10.72 14.99
N ALA A 224 8.41 11.82 15.59
CA ALA A 224 8.64 12.10 17.01
C ALA A 224 7.42 12.72 17.72
N ASN A 225 6.23 12.61 17.13
CA ASN A 225 5.01 13.23 17.64
C ASN A 225 3.79 12.38 17.33
N PRO A 226 2.72 12.49 18.12
CA PRO A 226 1.43 12.02 17.66
C PRO A 226 0.92 12.83 16.48
N THR A 227 -0.05 12.28 15.77
CA THR A 227 -0.68 12.93 14.62
C THR A 227 -2.00 13.58 15.00
N VAL A 228 -2.32 14.72 14.42
CA VAL A 228 -3.53 15.51 14.72
C VAL A 228 -4.79 14.66 14.56
N LEU A 229 -4.96 14.01 13.40
CA LEU A 229 -6.16 13.21 13.11
C LEU A 229 -6.34 12.02 14.07
N ALA A 230 -5.25 11.39 14.50
CA ALA A 230 -5.33 10.27 15.46
C ALA A 230 -5.66 10.70 16.89
N ARG A 231 -5.64 12.00 17.18
CA ARG A 231 -6.02 12.56 18.49
C ARG A 231 -7.39 13.23 18.48
N MET A 232 -8.04 13.33 17.32
CA MET A 232 -9.44 13.71 17.22
C MET A 232 -10.33 12.61 17.80
N SER A 233 -11.51 12.99 18.32
CA SER A 233 -12.54 11.99 18.59
C SER A 233 -13.00 11.35 17.28
N HIS A 234 -13.55 10.13 17.37
CA HIS A 234 -14.09 9.45 16.19
C HIS A 234 -15.16 10.29 15.48
N ALA A 235 -16.04 10.94 16.24
CA ALA A 235 -17.12 11.78 15.69
C ALA A 235 -16.60 13.02 14.94
N GLU A 236 -15.53 13.65 15.43
CA GLU A 236 -14.89 14.77 14.74
C GLU A 236 -14.21 14.30 13.44
N LEU A 237 -13.51 13.17 13.48
CA LEU A 237 -12.84 12.59 12.31
C LEU A 237 -13.86 12.17 11.24
N GLU A 238 -14.96 11.55 11.64
CA GLU A 238 -16.08 11.20 10.76
C GLU A 238 -16.68 12.47 10.15
N SER A 239 -16.97 13.50 10.96
CA SER A 239 -17.52 14.77 10.48
C SER A 239 -16.63 15.44 9.44
N LEU A 240 -15.30 15.37 9.61
CA LEU A 240 -14.34 15.88 8.63
C LEU A 240 -14.46 15.17 7.28
N PHE A 241 -14.45 13.84 7.25
CA PHE A 241 -14.51 13.07 6.01
C PHE A 241 -15.89 13.11 5.35
N VAL A 242 -16.97 13.14 6.13
CA VAL A 242 -18.32 13.42 5.64
C VAL A 242 -18.36 14.81 5.00
N GLY A 243 -17.74 15.81 5.63
CA GLY A 243 -17.61 17.17 5.08
C GLY A 243 -16.83 17.22 3.76
N TYR A 244 -15.85 16.33 3.58
CA TYR A 244 -15.15 16.16 2.30
C TYR A 244 -15.96 15.40 1.25
N GLY A 245 -17.07 14.74 1.62
CA GLY A 245 -17.91 13.95 0.73
C GLY A 245 -17.54 12.46 0.65
N TYR A 246 -16.89 11.92 1.69
CA TYR A 246 -16.60 10.49 1.83
C TYR A 246 -17.56 9.81 2.81
N LYS A 247 -17.61 8.48 2.75
CA LYS A 247 -18.37 7.61 3.64
C LYS A 247 -17.48 6.50 4.18
#